data_AF-A0A3S9B6V0-F1
#
_entry.id   AF-A0A3S9B6V0-F1
#
_cell.length_a   1.000
_cell.length_b   1.000
_cell.length_c   1.000
_cell.angle_alpha   90.00
_cell.angle_beta   90.00
_cell.angle_gamma   90.00
#
_symmetry.space_group_name_H-M   'P 1'
#
loop_
_entity.id
_entity.type
_entity.pdbx_description
1 polymer ?
#
loop_
_entity_poly.entity_id
_entity_poly.type
_entity_poly.pdbx_seq_one_letter_code
_entity_poly.pdbx_strand_id
1 'polypeptide(L)'
;MRIRERKEFMNKPKPLAFPPDTPVSEAVKQMSEMNYGSVVVVDPQNKLLGIVTERDLMKRLINQGRDAQQTMLGDIMTRNVKVAHADDNVVEWLQIMSNERFRRLPVVDNEGRVTAIMTQGDFVSYTWPDMIDHARDVTRATISSNLQFVLIAAGILIYTVILIAFLTS
;
A
#
# COMPACT_ATOMS: atom_id res chain seq x y z
N MET A 1 0.71 -9.48 10.76
CA MET A 1 1.60 -8.36 10.44
C MET A 1 0.89 -7.06 10.76
N ARG A 2 1.47 -6.28 11.66
CA ARG A 2 0.93 -4.99 12.12
C ARG A 2 1.43 -3.85 11.23
N ILE A 3 0.73 -2.71 11.22
CA ILE A 3 1.13 -1.53 10.44
C ILE A 3 2.51 -1.02 10.88
N ARG A 4 2.77 -0.94 12.19
CA ARG A 4 4.05 -0.47 12.75
C ARG A 4 5.27 -1.31 12.35
N GLU A 5 5.05 -2.57 11.97
CA GLU A 5 6.12 -3.50 11.58
C GLU A 5 6.61 -3.23 10.14
N ARG A 6 5.92 -2.35 9.40
CA ARG A 6 6.26 -1.98 8.03
C ARG A 6 7.31 -0.88 8.01
N LYS A 7 8.37 -1.09 7.21
CA LYS A 7 9.42 -0.08 6.98
C LYS A 7 8.84 1.22 6.42
N GLU A 8 7.79 1.10 5.62
CA GLU A 8 7.06 2.20 5.01
C GLU A 8 6.44 3.09 6.07
N PHE A 9 5.83 2.50 7.12
CA PHE A 9 5.26 3.28 8.22
C PHE A 9 6.34 4.06 8.97
N MET A 10 7.48 3.43 9.27
CA MET A 10 8.59 4.07 10.00
C MET A 10 9.25 5.21 9.23
N ASN A 11 9.25 5.14 7.89
CA ASN A 11 9.85 6.14 7.02
C ASN A 11 8.84 7.15 6.44
N LYS A 12 7.56 7.08 6.82
CA LYS A 12 6.57 8.02 6.31
C LYS A 12 6.88 9.44 6.81
N PRO A 13 6.89 10.43 5.91
CA PRO A 13 6.92 11.82 6.32
C PRO A 13 5.64 12.18 7.08
N LYS A 14 5.70 13.27 7.85
CA LYS A 14 4.51 13.81 8.50
C LYS A 14 3.43 14.10 7.45
N PRO A 15 2.18 13.70 7.69
CA PRO A 15 1.08 14.00 6.78
C PRO A 15 0.91 15.50 6.58
N LEU A 16 0.54 15.89 5.37
CA LEU A 16 0.15 17.25 5.06
C LEU A 16 -1.19 17.54 5.74
N ALA A 17 -1.16 18.41 6.75
CA ALA A 17 -2.26 18.67 7.67
C ALA A 17 -2.62 20.16 7.69
N PHE A 18 -3.92 20.46 7.64
CA PHE A 18 -4.43 21.83 7.66
C PHE A 18 -5.65 21.94 8.59
N PRO A 19 -5.92 23.13 9.14
CA PRO A 19 -7.19 23.39 9.80
C PRO A 19 -8.36 23.48 8.79
N PRO A 20 -9.62 23.35 9.25
CA PRO A 20 -10.78 23.29 8.35
C PRO A 20 -11.08 24.59 7.61
N ASP A 21 -10.58 25.72 8.09
CA ASP A 21 -10.73 27.07 7.54
C ASP A 21 -9.64 27.43 6.51
N THR A 22 -8.72 26.52 6.21
CA THR A 22 -7.75 26.73 5.12
C THR A 22 -8.45 26.67 3.76
N PRO A 23 -8.15 27.62 2.84
CA PRO A 23 -8.64 27.59 1.47
C PRO A 23 -8.15 26.35 0.70
N VAL A 24 -9.02 25.80 -0.15
CA VAL A 24 -8.69 24.64 -0.98
C VAL A 24 -7.50 24.92 -1.90
N SER A 25 -7.36 26.14 -2.42
CA SER A 25 -6.25 26.56 -3.28
C SER A 25 -4.87 26.37 -2.63
N GLU A 26 -4.75 26.71 -1.35
CA GLU A 26 -3.50 26.59 -0.58
C GLU A 26 -3.12 25.12 -0.40
N ALA A 27 -4.10 24.29 -0.01
CA ALA A 27 -3.89 22.86 0.15
C ALA A 27 -3.50 22.19 -1.17
N VAL A 28 -4.16 22.54 -2.28
CA VAL A 28 -3.86 22.00 -3.62
C VAL A 28 -2.45 22.39 -4.07
N LYS A 29 -2.01 23.62 -3.77
CA LYS A 29 -0.64 24.05 -4.06
C LYS A 29 0.38 23.15 -3.35
N GLN A 30 0.24 22.96 -2.03
CA GLN A 30 1.16 22.09 -1.28
C GLN A 30 1.07 20.62 -1.70
N MET A 31 -0.14 20.13 -2.01
CA MET A 31 -0.34 18.80 -2.60
C MET A 31 0.46 18.62 -3.88
N SER A 32 0.43 19.61 -4.78
CA SER A 32 1.16 19.58 -6.05
C SER A 32 2.67 19.64 -5.84
N GLU A 33 3.16 20.53 -4.96
CA GLU A 33 4.58 20.70 -4.68
C GLU A 33 5.21 19.45 -4.04
N MET A 34 4.46 18.78 -3.17
CA MET A 34 4.92 17.59 -2.44
C MET A 34 4.55 16.27 -3.13
N ASN A 35 3.86 16.33 -4.27
CA ASN A 35 3.30 15.17 -4.97
C ASN A 35 2.40 14.28 -4.08
N TYR A 36 1.55 14.92 -3.27
CA TYR A 36 0.59 14.26 -2.38
C TYR A 36 -0.82 14.34 -2.95
N GLY A 37 -1.52 13.21 -3.01
CA GLY A 37 -2.90 13.20 -3.50
C GLY A 37 -3.98 13.33 -2.41
N SER A 38 -3.60 13.70 -1.18
CA SER A 38 -4.55 14.08 -0.13
C SER A 38 -3.93 14.96 0.94
N VAL A 39 -4.80 15.67 1.65
CA VAL A 39 -4.51 16.35 2.92
C VAL A 39 -5.43 15.86 4.02
N VAL A 40 -4.93 15.83 5.25
CA VAL A 40 -5.77 15.65 6.44
C VAL A 40 -6.20 17.00 6.96
N VAL A 41 -7.44 17.07 7.44
CA VAL A 41 -7.98 18.23 8.12
C VAL A 41 -7.97 17.92 9.61
N VAL A 42 -7.38 18.80 10.41
CA VAL A 42 -7.16 18.57 11.85
C VAL A 42 -7.63 19.74 12.70
N ASP A 43 -7.86 19.49 13.98
CA ASP A 43 -8.11 20.53 14.98
C ASP A 43 -6.78 21.13 15.50
N PRO A 44 -6.82 22.18 16.36
CA PRO A 44 -5.62 22.75 16.95
C PRO A 44 -4.80 21.78 17.83
N GLN A 45 -5.37 20.64 18.24
CA GLN A 45 -4.71 19.58 18.98
C GLN A 45 -4.20 18.45 18.07
N ASN A 46 -4.23 18.65 16.74
CA ASN A 46 -3.83 17.70 15.70
C ASN A 46 -4.74 16.45 15.60
N LYS A 47 -5.96 16.49 16.14
CA LYS A 47 -6.94 15.41 15.99
C LYS A 47 -7.57 15.45 14.61
N LEU A 48 -7.78 14.27 14.02
CA LEU A 48 -8.37 14.16 12.69
C LEU A 48 -9.84 14.62 12.69
N LEU A 49 -10.14 15.63 11.89
CA LEU A 49 -11.51 16.09 11.59
C LEU A 49 -12.02 15.55 10.25
N GLY A 50 -11.12 15.28 9.31
CA GLY A 50 -11.47 14.75 8.01
C GLY A 50 -10.29 14.59 7.06
N ILE A 51 -10.58 14.17 5.84
CA ILE A 51 -9.59 14.05 4.76
C ILE A 51 -10.15 14.67 3.47
N VAL A 52 -9.30 15.33 2.71
CA VAL A 52 -9.59 15.79 1.35
C VAL A 52 -8.65 15.08 0.40
N THR A 53 -9.23 14.40 -0.60
CA THR A 53 -8.48 13.70 -1.64
C THR A 53 -8.74 14.31 -3.00
N GLU A 54 -7.94 13.95 -4.02
CA GLU A 54 -8.21 14.34 -5.42
C GLU A 54 -9.65 14.04 -5.86
N ARG A 55 -10.24 12.95 -5.36
CA ARG A 55 -11.64 12.59 -5.67
C ARG A 55 -12.62 13.59 -5.09
N ASP A 56 -12.34 14.14 -3.91
CA ASP A 56 -13.19 15.16 -3.28
C ASP A 56 -13.07 16.50 -4.02
N LEU A 57 -11.85 16.87 -4.46
CA LEU A 57 -11.65 18.02 -5.33
C LEU A 57 -12.48 17.90 -6.62
N MET A 58 -12.40 16.75 -7.29
CA MET A 58 -13.19 16.50 -8.51
C MET A 58 -14.70 16.60 -8.24
N LYS A 59 -15.20 15.95 -7.18
CA LYS A 59 -16.65 15.82 -6.94
C LYS A 59 -17.30 17.05 -6.29
N ARG A 60 -16.60 17.73 -5.39
CA ARG A 60 -17.17 18.74 -4.50
C ARG A 60 -16.68 20.15 -4.80
N LEU A 61 -15.53 20.29 -5.45
CA LEU A 61 -15.03 21.59 -5.93
C LEU A 61 -15.37 21.76 -7.42
N ILE A 62 -14.74 20.96 -8.29
CA ILE A 62 -14.81 21.14 -9.75
C ILE A 62 -16.21 20.87 -10.29
N ASN A 63 -16.78 19.70 -9.99
CA ASN A 63 -18.12 19.33 -10.46
C ASN A 63 -19.24 20.24 -9.92
N GLN A 64 -18.97 21.00 -8.86
CA GLN A 64 -19.91 21.97 -8.30
C GLN A 64 -19.63 23.42 -8.73
N GLY A 65 -18.63 23.65 -9.58
CA GLY A 65 -18.26 24.99 -10.06
C GLY A 65 -17.80 25.93 -8.94
N ARG A 66 -17.24 25.40 -7.84
CA ARG A 66 -16.79 26.22 -6.71
C ARG A 66 -15.41 26.81 -6.96
N ASP A 67 -15.18 28.01 -6.45
CA ASP A 67 -13.87 28.66 -6.46
C ASP A 67 -12.96 28.07 -5.36
N ALA A 68 -11.78 27.60 -5.73
CA ALA A 68 -10.78 27.06 -4.82
C ALA A 68 -10.26 28.07 -3.80
N GLN A 69 -10.29 29.37 -4.12
CA GLN A 69 -9.81 30.43 -3.22
C GLN A 69 -10.84 30.80 -2.15
N GLN A 70 -12.13 30.55 -2.41
CA GLN A 70 -13.23 30.90 -1.49
C GLN A 70 -13.78 29.68 -0.75
N THR A 71 -13.54 28.47 -1.27
CA THR A 71 -13.98 27.23 -0.63
C THR A 71 -12.97 26.80 0.41
N MET A 72 -13.45 26.44 1.60
CA MET A 72 -12.60 25.95 2.68
C MET A 72 -12.51 24.42 2.66
N LEU A 73 -11.41 23.86 3.17
CA LEU A 73 -11.25 22.41 3.26
C LEU A 73 -12.38 21.74 4.06
N GLY A 74 -12.86 22.38 5.12
CA GLY A 74 -13.95 21.90 5.96
C GLY A 74 -15.28 21.71 5.23
N ASP A 75 -15.48 22.41 4.11
CA ASP A 75 -16.71 22.33 3.30
C ASP A 75 -16.70 21.12 2.36
N ILE A 76 -15.51 20.65 1.97
CA ILE A 76 -15.35 19.57 1.00
C ILE A 76 -14.76 18.28 1.60
N MET A 77 -14.26 18.31 2.83
CA MET A 77 -13.68 17.13 3.47
C MET A 77 -14.68 16.01 3.67
N THR A 78 -14.18 14.78 3.60
CA THR A 78 -14.89 13.61 4.12
C THR A 78 -14.66 13.55 5.63
N ARG A 79 -15.74 13.63 6.42
CA ARG A 79 -15.70 13.69 7.89
C ARG A 79 -15.64 12.31 8.55
N ASN A 80 -16.45 11.37 8.06
CA ASN A 80 -16.47 10.00 8.57
C ASN A 80 -15.32 9.19 7.93
N VAL A 81 -14.10 9.49 8.34
CA VAL A 81 -12.89 8.86 7.80
C VAL A 81 -12.60 7.60 8.59
N LYS A 82 -12.37 6.49 7.88
CA LYS A 82 -11.83 5.29 8.51
C LYS A 82 -10.38 5.53 8.88
N VAL A 83 -10.05 5.26 10.13
CA VAL A 83 -8.71 5.44 10.69
C VAL A 83 -8.18 4.11 11.20
N ALA A 84 -6.88 3.93 11.07
CA ALA A 84 -6.16 2.80 11.64
C ALA A 84 -5.36 3.21 12.86
N HIS A 85 -5.00 2.22 13.68
CA HIS A 85 -3.94 2.33 14.65
C HIS A 85 -2.67 1.61 14.17
N ALA A 86 -1.53 2.02 14.71
CA ALA A 86 -0.24 1.43 14.33
C ALA A 86 -0.17 -0.09 14.62
N ASP A 87 -0.97 -0.56 15.58
CA ASP A 87 -1.10 -1.96 15.95
C ASP A 87 -2.17 -2.73 15.15
N ASP A 88 -2.81 -2.13 14.14
CA ASP A 88 -3.82 -2.83 13.35
C ASP A 88 -3.21 -3.81 12.34
N ASN A 89 -4.01 -4.77 11.87
CA ASN A 89 -3.60 -5.74 10.88
C ASN A 89 -3.60 -5.14 9.46
N VAL A 90 -2.46 -5.23 8.77
CA VAL A 90 -2.29 -4.69 7.40
C VAL A 90 -3.21 -5.37 6.38
N VAL A 91 -3.38 -6.69 6.47
CA VAL A 91 -4.16 -7.48 5.51
C VAL A 91 -5.65 -7.14 5.61
N GLU A 92 -6.13 -6.97 6.84
CA GLU A 92 -7.51 -6.54 7.11
C GLU A 92 -7.77 -5.15 6.50
N TRP A 93 -6.85 -4.20 6.72
CA TRP A 93 -6.96 -2.87 6.11
C TRP A 93 -6.92 -2.89 4.59
N LEU A 94 -6.09 -3.73 3.98
CA LEU A 94 -6.08 -3.94 2.53
C LEU A 94 -7.45 -4.42 2.00
N GLN A 95 -8.11 -5.34 2.72
CA GLN A 95 -9.44 -5.82 2.36
C GLN A 95 -10.49 -4.70 2.49
N ILE A 96 -10.48 -3.96 3.61
CA ILE A 96 -11.40 -2.84 3.84
C ILE A 96 -11.23 -1.77 2.76
N MET A 97 -10.00 -1.36 2.47
CA MET A 97 -9.66 -0.38 1.43
C MET A 97 -10.17 -0.81 0.05
N SER A 98 -10.00 -2.09 -0.30
CA SER A 98 -10.48 -2.66 -1.55
C SER A 98 -12.01 -2.64 -1.65
N ASN A 99 -12.69 -3.13 -0.60
CA ASN A 99 -14.14 -3.25 -0.56
C ASN A 99 -14.83 -1.87 -0.58
N GLU A 100 -14.30 -0.91 0.17
CA GLU A 100 -14.87 0.44 0.31
C GLU A 100 -14.27 1.46 -0.66
N ARG A 101 -13.39 1.02 -1.57
CA ARG A 101 -12.87 1.81 -2.70
C ARG A 101 -12.16 3.10 -2.30
N PHE A 102 -11.42 3.07 -1.19
CA PHE A 102 -10.53 4.14 -0.77
C PHE A 102 -9.07 3.67 -0.76
N ARG A 103 -8.15 4.61 -0.96
CA ARG A 103 -6.72 4.32 -1.19
C ARG A 103 -5.78 4.96 -0.18
N ARG A 104 -6.32 5.74 0.76
CA ARG A 104 -5.56 6.52 1.73
C ARG A 104 -6.18 6.30 3.10
N LEU A 105 -5.34 5.94 4.06
CA LEU A 105 -5.71 5.47 5.38
C LEU A 105 -4.92 6.28 6.41
N PRO A 106 -5.55 7.25 7.09
CA PRO A 106 -4.95 7.91 8.23
C PRO A 106 -4.69 6.90 9.34
N VAL A 107 -3.49 6.96 9.90
CA VAL A 107 -3.10 6.25 11.12
C VAL A 107 -3.10 7.27 12.25
N VAL A 108 -3.78 6.94 13.35
CA VAL A 108 -3.95 7.84 14.50
C VAL A 108 -3.42 7.19 15.78
N ASP A 109 -3.01 8.03 16.73
CA ASP A 109 -2.69 7.60 18.09
C ASP A 109 -3.96 7.37 18.93
N ASN A 110 -3.78 6.98 20.19
CA ASN A 110 -4.88 6.72 21.13
C ASN A 110 -5.70 7.98 21.47
N GLU A 111 -5.17 9.18 21.21
CA GLU A 111 -5.86 10.44 21.43
C GLU A 111 -6.57 10.95 20.16
N GLY A 112 -6.47 10.20 19.05
CA GLY A 112 -7.05 10.54 17.76
C GLY A 112 -6.20 11.49 16.92
N ARG A 113 -4.93 11.71 17.29
CA ARG A 113 -4.02 12.58 16.54
C ARG A 113 -3.41 11.84 15.37
N VAL A 114 -3.31 12.53 14.23
CA VAL A 114 -2.77 11.93 13.02
C VAL A 114 -1.26 11.73 13.15
N THR A 115 -0.80 10.49 12.97
CA THR A 115 0.62 10.11 13.02
C THR A 115 1.20 9.86 11.63
N ALA A 116 0.44 9.21 10.74
CA ALA A 116 0.86 8.91 9.37
C ALA A 116 -0.33 8.78 8.41
N ILE A 117 -0.05 8.77 7.11
CA ILE A 117 -1.01 8.38 6.06
C ILE A 117 -0.41 7.20 5.31
N MET A 118 -1.07 6.05 5.42
CA MET A 118 -0.76 4.87 4.63
C MET A 118 -1.60 4.87 3.36
N THR A 119 -1.03 4.40 2.26
CA THR A 119 -1.73 4.23 0.99
C THR A 119 -1.75 2.77 0.58
N GLN A 120 -2.68 2.41 -0.31
CA GLN A 120 -2.72 1.06 -0.86
C GLN A 120 -1.38 0.70 -1.54
N GLY A 121 -0.70 1.67 -2.16
CA GLY A 121 0.62 1.48 -2.76
C GLY A 121 1.71 1.16 -1.74
N ASP A 122 1.64 1.74 -0.54
CA ASP A 122 2.59 1.45 0.55
C ASP A 122 2.45 0.01 1.05
N PHE A 123 1.26 -0.58 0.94
CA PHE A 123 1.07 -1.97 1.32
C PHE A 123 1.58 -2.95 0.26
N VAL A 124 1.52 -2.57 -1.02
CA VAL A 124 1.89 -3.40 -2.17
C VAL A 124 3.39 -3.34 -2.49
N SER A 125 4.06 -2.20 -2.27
CA SER A 125 5.44 -1.99 -2.73
C SER A 125 6.46 -2.97 -2.14
N TYR A 126 6.18 -3.60 -1.00
CA TYR A 126 7.02 -4.65 -0.40
C TYR A 126 6.41 -6.05 -0.43
N THR A 127 5.20 -6.23 -0.96
CA THR A 127 4.66 -7.60 -1.17
C THR A 127 5.39 -8.30 -2.32
N TRP A 128 5.94 -7.57 -3.29
CA TRP A 128 6.64 -8.16 -4.43
C TRP A 128 7.91 -8.95 -4.05
N PRO A 129 8.84 -8.40 -3.25
CA PRO A 129 10.03 -9.14 -2.81
C PRO A 129 9.66 -10.39 -1.99
N ASP A 130 8.81 -10.24 -0.97
CA ASP A 130 8.43 -11.36 -0.10
C ASP A 130 7.63 -12.44 -0.83
N MET A 131 6.76 -12.07 -1.79
CA MET A 131 6.05 -13.04 -2.63
C MET A 131 6.99 -13.75 -3.61
N ILE A 132 7.95 -13.03 -4.20
CA ILE A 132 8.96 -13.63 -5.08
C ILE A 132 9.83 -14.62 -4.30
N ASP A 133 10.20 -14.30 -3.06
CA ASP A 133 11.02 -15.17 -2.23
C ASP A 133 10.24 -16.42 -1.79
N HIS A 134 8.96 -16.31 -1.43
CA HIS A 134 8.10 -17.48 -1.19
C HIS A 134 7.91 -18.33 -2.46
N ALA A 135 7.74 -17.70 -3.63
CA ALA A 135 7.66 -18.44 -4.89
C ALA A 135 8.97 -19.19 -5.20
N ARG A 136 10.13 -18.60 -4.87
CA ARG A 136 11.44 -19.25 -4.97
C ARG A 136 11.57 -20.44 -4.02
N ASP A 137 11.09 -20.33 -2.79
CA ASP A 137 11.17 -21.41 -1.80
C ASP A 137 10.28 -22.60 -2.19
N VAL A 138 9.05 -22.34 -2.67
CA VAL A 138 8.18 -23.39 -3.23
C VAL A 138 8.85 -24.08 -4.43
N THR A 139 9.49 -23.30 -5.31
CA THR A 139 10.22 -23.82 -6.47
C THR A 139 11.43 -24.65 -6.03
N ARG A 140 12.20 -24.18 -5.04
CA ARG A 140 13.37 -24.90 -4.50
C ARG A 140 12.98 -26.21 -3.86
N ALA A 141 11.92 -26.24 -3.03
CA ALA A 141 11.44 -27.47 -2.40
C ALA A 141 10.93 -28.51 -3.42
N THR A 142 10.32 -28.05 -4.52
CA THR A 142 9.86 -28.91 -5.61
C THR A 142 11.02 -29.51 -6.42
N ILE A 143 12.11 -28.75 -6.60
CA ILE A 143 13.29 -29.17 -7.37
C ILE A 143 14.29 -29.98 -6.54
N SER A 144 14.54 -29.61 -5.28
CA SER A 144 15.62 -30.18 -4.47
C SER A 144 15.29 -31.55 -3.87
N SER A 145 14.01 -31.97 -3.89
CA SER A 145 13.56 -33.22 -3.27
C SER A 145 13.08 -34.29 -4.28
N ASN A 146 13.45 -34.21 -5.56
CA ASN A 146 13.06 -35.24 -6.52
C ASN A 146 14.24 -36.11 -6.97
N LEU A 147 14.51 -37.13 -6.14
CA LEU A 147 15.36 -38.29 -6.45
C LEU A 147 14.98 -38.93 -7.81
N GLN A 148 13.71 -38.80 -8.21
CA GLN A 148 13.20 -39.25 -9.51
C GLN A 148 13.95 -38.63 -10.70
N PHE A 149 14.31 -37.34 -10.66
CA PHE A 149 15.07 -36.73 -11.76
C PHE A 149 16.49 -37.27 -11.85
N VAL A 150 17.13 -37.52 -10.70
CA VAL A 150 18.46 -38.16 -10.64
C VAL A 150 18.40 -39.58 -11.20
N LEU A 151 17.36 -40.34 -10.85
CA LEU A 151 17.15 -41.70 -11.35
C LEU A 151 16.84 -41.73 -12.85
N ILE A 152 16.04 -40.78 -13.37
CA ILE A 152 15.78 -40.66 -14.81
C ILE A 152 17.07 -40.33 -15.56
N ALA A 153 17.85 -39.36 -15.07
CA ALA A 153 19.12 -39.00 -15.69
C ALA A 153 20.12 -40.17 -15.68
N ALA A 154 20.23 -40.88 -14.55
CA ALA A 154 21.06 -42.07 -14.45
C ALA A 154 20.58 -43.20 -15.39
N GLY A 155 19.28 -43.43 -15.49
CA GLY A 155 18.69 -44.42 -16.39
C GLY A 155 18.96 -44.12 -17.86
N ILE A 156 18.82 -42.86 -18.29
CA ILE A 156 19.17 -42.42 -19.65
C ILE A 156 20.64 -42.68 -19.94
N LEU A 157 21.53 -42.35 -18.98
CA LEU A 157 22.97 -42.50 -19.13
C LEU A 157 23.39 -43.98 -19.19
N ILE A 158 22.75 -44.85 -18.42
CA ILE A 158 22.95 -46.30 -18.49
C ILE A 158 22.47 -46.83 -19.85
N TYR A 159 21.29 -46.43 -20.31
CA TYR A 159 20.75 -46.86 -21.59
C TYR A 159 21.65 -46.45 -22.76
N THR A 160 22.16 -45.21 -22.77
CA THR A 160 23.06 -44.75 -23.83
C THR A 160 24.37 -45.52 -23.85
N VAL A 161 24.95 -45.83 -22.69
CA VAL A 161 26.18 -46.66 -22.62
C VAL A 161 25.93 -48.07 -23.14
N ILE A 162 24.81 -48.71 -22.75
CA ILE A 162 24.43 -50.04 -23.25
C ILE A 162 24.25 -50.02 -24.77
N LEU A 163 23.53 -49.03 -25.30
CA LEU A 163 23.29 -48.89 -26.73
C LEU A 163 24.59 -48.75 -27.52
N ILE A 164 25.53 -47.93 -27.04
CA ILE A 164 26.83 -47.73 -27.68
C ILE A 164 27.63 -49.04 -27.67
N ALA A 165 27.65 -49.76 -26.54
CA ALA A 165 28.34 -51.04 -26.44
C ALA A 165 27.79 -52.09 -27.41
N PHE A 166 26.46 -52.16 -27.58
CA PHE A 166 25.81 -53.03 -28.56
C PHE A 166 26.10 -52.65 -30.02
N LEU A 167 26.29 -51.37 -30.32
CA LEU A 167 26.63 -50.90 -31.67
C LEU A 167 28.12 -51.09 -32.03
N THR A 168 28.98 -51.29 -31.04
CA THR A 168 30.43 -51.48 -31.21
C THR A 168 30.91 -52.92 -31.04
N SER A 169 29.99 -53.86 -30.79
CA SER A 169 30.24 -55.32 -30.77
C SER A 169 29.74 -55.99 -32.04
#